data_AF-A0A6C0G0L6-F1
#
_entry.id   AF-A0A6C0G0L6-F1
#
_cell.length_a   1.000
_cell.length_b   1.000
_cell.length_c   1.000
_cell.angle_alpha   90.00
_cell.angle_beta   90.00
_cell.angle_gamma   90.00
#
_symmetry.space_group_name_H-M   'P 1'
#
loop_
_entity.id
_entity.type
_entity.pdbx_description
1 polymer ?
#
loop_
_entity_poly.entity_id
_entity_poly.type
_entity_poly.pdbx_seq_one_letter_code
_entity_poly.pdbx_strand_id
1 'polypeptide(L)'
;MHPKLVLIEGLPGSGKSTTARLVHELLGEKGIPARLYTEGNPDHPADYEGAAWFEPQAFERLLQSSGEHCGFLARHARQESGGYVLEYRKLQHAGGFPADLLAAVSANDIYELPFAQNRALITNRWRSFAERAMGGPDNTFVFECCFIQNPVTVGMIKHGEAPGEVASYVAELASIVEPLNPLLLYVDQDDLDHSFRKAVAERPKEWADGFMAYYTGQGYGREHGCEGLEGTIRVLEARRRLEADIYESIPFGKLSVNNSCFDPQAYRQELQAIVAARF
;
A
#
# COMPACT_ATOMS: atom_id res chain seq x y z
N MET A 1 16.55 9.45 18.87
CA MET A 1 15.77 10.10 17.79
C MET A 1 14.47 9.32 17.68
N HIS A 2 13.31 9.98 17.70
CA HIS A 2 12.04 9.28 17.55
C HIS A 2 11.84 8.86 16.08
N PRO A 3 10.99 7.86 15.79
CA PRO A 3 10.74 7.45 14.41
C PRO A 3 10.12 8.57 13.57
N LYS A 4 10.67 8.85 12.38
CA LYS A 4 10.06 9.81 11.44
C LYS A 4 9.02 9.12 10.54
N LEU A 5 9.06 7.79 10.45
CA LEU A 5 8.12 6.98 9.69
C LEU A 5 7.59 5.84 10.56
N VAL A 6 6.28 5.69 10.61
CA VAL A 6 5.58 4.54 11.21
C VAL A 6 4.85 3.81 10.10
N LEU A 7 5.11 2.52 9.97
CA LEU A 7 4.54 1.63 8.97
C LEU A 7 3.54 0.70 9.68
N ILE A 8 2.30 0.67 9.23
CA ILE A 8 1.25 -0.18 9.78
C ILE A 8 0.89 -1.24 8.73
N GLU A 9 1.30 -2.48 9.00
CA GLU A 9 1.15 -3.62 8.09
C GLU A 9 0.39 -4.76 8.76
N GLY A 10 0.02 -5.78 7.98
CA GLY A 10 -0.75 -6.93 8.45
C GLY A 10 -1.74 -7.42 7.40
N LEU A 11 -2.40 -8.54 7.69
CA LEU A 11 -3.29 -9.18 6.71
C LEU A 11 -4.66 -8.47 6.62
N PRO A 12 -5.41 -8.67 5.52
CA PRO A 12 -6.77 -8.17 5.39
C PRO A 12 -7.64 -8.59 6.58
N GLY A 13 -8.35 -7.63 7.19
CA GLY A 13 -9.19 -7.87 8.37
C GLY A 13 -8.47 -7.76 9.72
N SER A 14 -7.14 -7.59 9.77
CA SER A 14 -6.40 -7.59 11.04
C SER A 14 -6.61 -6.35 11.92
N GLY A 15 -7.10 -5.24 11.36
CA GLY A 15 -7.32 -3.98 12.09
C GLY A 15 -6.30 -2.88 11.82
N LYS A 16 -5.59 -2.93 10.69
CA LYS A 16 -4.62 -1.92 10.24
C LYS A 16 -5.15 -0.48 10.30
N SER A 17 -6.30 -0.21 9.68
CA SER A 17 -6.89 1.15 9.65
C SER A 17 -7.27 1.67 11.03
N THR A 18 -7.66 0.79 11.95
CA THR A 18 -7.90 1.17 13.35
C THR A 18 -6.59 1.45 14.06
N THR A 19 -5.58 0.61 13.86
CA THR A 19 -4.23 0.79 14.44
C THR A 19 -3.58 2.10 13.97
N ALA A 20 -3.63 2.40 12.68
CA ALA A 20 -3.04 3.61 12.10
C ALA A 20 -3.69 4.89 12.65
N ARG A 21 -5.02 4.89 12.80
CA ARG A 21 -5.76 6.00 13.43
C ARG A 21 -5.39 6.17 14.90
N LEU A 22 -5.39 5.08 15.69
CA LEU A 22 -5.03 5.14 17.10
C LEU A 22 -3.59 5.62 17.32
N VAL A 23 -2.63 5.15 16.52
CA VAL A 23 -1.24 5.62 16.59
C VAL A 23 -1.16 7.11 16.27
N HIS A 24 -1.85 7.57 15.23
CA HIS A 24 -1.89 9.00 14.87
C HIS A 24 -2.48 9.87 15.99
N GLU A 25 -3.59 9.44 16.59
CA GLU A 25 -4.23 10.10 17.73
C GLU A 25 -3.28 10.18 18.95
N LEU A 26 -2.64 9.05 19.31
CA LEU A 26 -1.72 8.96 20.44
C LEU A 26 -0.47 9.83 20.27
N LEU A 27 0.05 9.95 19.03
CA LEU A 27 1.13 10.89 18.72
C LEU A 27 0.67 12.34 18.92
N GLY A 28 -0.54 12.67 18.48
CA GLY A 28 -1.17 13.97 18.69
C GLY A 28 -1.36 14.32 20.16
N GLU A 29 -1.79 13.37 20.99
CA GLU A 29 -1.93 13.53 22.45
C GLU A 29 -0.60 13.85 23.14
N LYS A 30 0.53 13.40 22.56
CA LYS A 30 1.89 13.74 23.03
C LYS A 30 2.45 15.03 22.41
N GLY A 31 1.68 15.72 21.57
CA GLY A 31 2.11 16.94 20.88
C GLY A 31 3.12 16.69 19.76
N ILE A 32 3.19 15.48 19.21
CA ILE A 32 4.09 15.11 18.12
C ILE A 32 3.38 15.35 16.78
N PRO A 33 3.90 16.24 15.91
CA PRO A 33 3.32 16.47 14.60
C PRO A 33 3.35 15.19 13.76
N ALA A 34 2.19 14.67 13.41
CA ALA A 34 2.06 13.45 12.64
C ALA A 34 1.07 13.59 11.47
N ARG A 35 1.37 12.95 10.34
CA ARG A 35 0.49 12.87 9.17
C ARG A 35 0.14 11.43 8.86
N LEU A 36 -1.15 11.11 8.87
CA LEU A 36 -1.67 9.80 8.53
C LEU A 36 -2.01 9.71 7.04
N TYR A 37 -1.55 8.64 6.39
CA TYR A 37 -1.91 8.28 5.03
C TYR A 37 -2.45 6.85 5.03
N THR A 38 -3.76 6.73 4.78
CA THR A 38 -4.48 5.46 4.75
C THR A 38 -4.43 4.83 3.37
N GLU A 39 -4.77 3.54 3.28
CA GLU A 39 -4.98 2.84 2.00
C GLU A 39 -6.00 3.61 1.14
N GLY A 40 -5.72 3.73 -0.16
CA GLY A 40 -6.59 4.48 -1.09
C GLY A 40 -6.46 6.00 -1.04
N ASN A 41 -5.45 6.55 -0.35
CA ASN A 41 -5.22 7.99 -0.33
C ASN A 41 -4.56 8.48 -1.65
N PRO A 42 -5.24 9.31 -2.47
CA PRO A 42 -4.70 9.83 -3.73
C PRO A 42 -3.49 10.77 -3.57
N ASP A 43 -3.26 11.27 -2.34
CA ASP A 43 -2.16 12.16 -1.99
C ASP A 43 -1.04 11.42 -1.24
N HIS A 44 -0.99 10.08 -1.28
CA HIS A 44 0.06 9.31 -0.62
C HIS A 44 1.45 9.74 -1.16
N PRO A 45 2.40 10.14 -0.29
CA PRO A 45 3.64 10.77 -0.74
C PRO A 45 4.66 9.75 -1.26
N ALA A 46 4.53 8.49 -0.87
CA ALA A 46 5.44 7.40 -1.21
C ALA A 46 4.80 6.33 -2.12
N ASP A 47 3.53 6.47 -2.48
CA ASP A 47 2.80 5.46 -3.26
C ASP A 47 1.90 6.13 -4.30
N TYR A 48 1.30 5.34 -5.18
CA TYR A 48 0.34 5.78 -6.18
C TYR A 48 -1.03 5.16 -5.91
N GLU A 49 -2.08 5.98 -5.91
CA GLU A 49 -3.46 5.50 -5.90
C GLU A 49 -4.15 5.99 -7.17
N GLY A 50 -4.45 5.05 -8.07
CA GLY A 50 -5.07 5.35 -9.35
C GLY A 50 -4.26 6.33 -10.19
N ALA A 51 -3.01 5.97 -10.47
CA ALA A 51 -2.12 6.73 -11.32
C ALA A 51 -1.61 5.84 -12.46
N ALA A 52 -1.61 6.40 -13.67
CA ALA A 52 -1.11 5.73 -14.85
C ALA A 52 0.28 6.25 -15.23
N TRP A 53 1.14 5.36 -15.72
CA TRP A 53 2.45 5.74 -16.25
C TRP A 53 2.56 5.42 -17.74
N PHE A 54 3.13 6.35 -18.49
CA PHE A 54 3.32 6.23 -19.93
C PHE A 54 4.77 6.47 -20.30
N GLU A 55 5.30 5.59 -21.16
CA GLU A 55 6.51 5.90 -21.92
C GLU A 55 6.28 7.16 -22.78
N PRO A 56 7.32 7.95 -23.08
CA PRO A 56 7.17 9.19 -23.84
C PRO A 56 6.40 9.04 -25.15
N GLN A 57 6.73 8.02 -25.96
CA GLN A 57 6.04 7.77 -27.23
C GLN A 57 4.61 7.28 -27.05
N ALA A 58 4.33 6.52 -25.98
CA ALA A 58 2.97 6.08 -25.67
C ALA A 58 2.10 7.26 -25.22
N PHE A 59 2.67 8.18 -24.44
CA PHE A 59 2.00 9.40 -24.04
C PHE A 59 1.71 10.32 -25.24
N GLU A 60 2.67 10.48 -26.16
CA GLU A 60 2.44 11.23 -27.40
C GLU A 60 1.29 10.66 -28.24
N ARG A 61 1.20 9.32 -28.37
CA ARG A 61 0.07 8.66 -29.03
C ARG A 61 -1.24 8.92 -28.31
N LEU A 62 -1.25 8.84 -26.98
CA LEU A 62 -2.44 9.16 -26.18
C LEU A 62 -2.90 10.60 -26.42
N LEU A 63 -1.98 11.57 -26.45
CA LEU A 63 -2.29 12.96 -26.77
C LEU A 63 -2.92 13.09 -28.17
N GLN A 64 -2.35 12.45 -29.18
CA GLN A 64 -2.86 12.47 -30.55
C GLN A 64 -4.26 11.85 -30.69
N SER A 65 -4.55 10.78 -29.93
CA SER A 65 -5.85 10.10 -29.97
C SER A 65 -6.91 10.71 -29.04
N SER A 66 -6.55 11.67 -28.20
CA SER A 66 -7.45 12.21 -27.15
C SER A 66 -8.35 13.37 -27.60
N GLY A 67 -8.26 13.79 -28.87
CA GLY A 67 -9.12 14.84 -29.43
C GLY A 67 -9.07 16.14 -28.62
N GLU A 68 -10.25 16.62 -28.20
CA GLU A 68 -10.37 17.85 -27.41
C GLU A 68 -9.71 17.77 -26.01
N HIS A 69 -9.44 16.56 -25.50
CA HIS A 69 -8.82 16.37 -24.20
C HIS A 69 -7.29 16.40 -24.21
N CYS A 70 -6.64 16.58 -25.37
CA CYS A 70 -5.18 16.65 -25.47
C CYS A 70 -4.59 17.73 -24.55
N GLY A 71 -5.20 18.92 -24.52
CA GLY A 71 -4.78 20.00 -23.63
C GLY A 71 -5.00 19.70 -22.14
N PHE A 72 -5.99 18.87 -21.80
CA PHE A 72 -6.21 18.40 -20.44
C PHE A 72 -5.10 17.45 -20.00
N LEU A 73 -4.79 16.44 -20.81
CA LEU A 73 -3.75 15.46 -20.51
C LEU A 73 -2.38 16.11 -20.37
N ALA A 74 -1.99 16.97 -21.31
CA ALA A 74 -0.70 17.66 -21.29
C ALA A 74 -0.52 18.56 -20.07
N ARG A 75 -1.62 19.12 -19.53
CA ARG A 75 -1.59 19.98 -18.34
C ARG A 75 -1.41 19.20 -17.03
N HIS A 76 -2.00 18.01 -16.94
CA HIS A 76 -2.07 17.26 -15.68
C HIS A 76 -1.07 16.11 -15.57
N ALA A 77 -0.51 15.65 -16.69
CA ALA A 77 0.59 14.70 -16.65
C ALA A 77 1.86 15.36 -16.13
N ARG A 78 2.63 14.63 -15.31
CA ARG A 78 3.92 15.07 -14.78
C ARG A 78 5.02 14.17 -15.31
N GLN A 79 6.13 14.78 -15.72
CA GLN A 79 7.30 14.03 -16.13
C GLN A 79 7.97 13.41 -14.90
N GLU A 80 8.02 12.08 -14.84
CA GLU A 80 8.55 11.33 -13.70
C GLU A 80 9.08 9.97 -14.17
N SER A 81 10.22 9.54 -13.64
CA SER A 81 10.85 8.25 -13.97
C SER A 81 11.05 7.99 -15.48
N GLY A 82 11.46 9.02 -16.23
CA GLY A 82 11.72 8.92 -17.68
C GLY A 82 10.46 8.84 -18.57
N GLY A 83 9.27 8.97 -17.98
CA GLY A 83 7.98 8.98 -18.69
C GLY A 83 7.04 10.02 -18.11
N TYR A 84 5.74 9.76 -18.22
CA TYR A 84 4.67 10.65 -17.75
C TYR A 84 3.74 9.91 -16.80
N VAL A 85 3.54 10.48 -15.61
CA VAL A 85 2.55 10.01 -14.62
C VAL A 85 1.30 10.88 -14.68
N LEU A 86 0.14 10.25 -14.70
CA LEU A 86 -1.17 10.89 -14.63
C LEU A 86 -1.98 10.29 -13.47
N GLU A 87 -2.16 11.05 -12.39
CA GLU A 87 -2.94 10.68 -11.20
C GLU A 87 -4.45 10.81 -11.48
N TYR A 88 -4.97 9.93 -12.34
CA TYR A 88 -6.32 10.06 -12.88
C TYR A 88 -7.43 9.95 -11.82
N ARG A 89 -7.28 9.11 -10.78
CA ARG A 89 -8.28 9.04 -9.69
C ARG A 89 -8.32 10.30 -8.85
N LYS A 90 -7.16 10.90 -8.59
CA LYS A 90 -7.09 12.21 -7.93
C LYS A 90 -7.84 13.28 -8.73
N LEU A 91 -7.68 13.28 -10.04
CA LEU A 91 -8.40 14.19 -10.94
C LEU A 91 -9.92 13.88 -11.00
N GLN A 92 -10.31 12.60 -10.93
CA GLN A 92 -11.71 12.20 -10.83
C GLN A 92 -12.36 12.70 -9.53
N HIS A 93 -11.68 12.55 -8.38
CA HIS A 93 -12.17 13.06 -7.10
C HIS A 93 -12.31 14.58 -7.09
N ALA A 94 -11.45 15.29 -7.84
CA ALA A 94 -11.55 16.72 -8.04
C ALA A 94 -12.64 17.14 -9.07
N GLY A 95 -13.37 16.17 -9.66
CA GLY A 95 -14.41 16.40 -10.66
C GLY A 95 -13.88 16.80 -12.05
N GLY A 96 -12.57 16.66 -12.28
CA GLY A 96 -11.91 17.20 -13.47
C GLY A 96 -11.58 16.19 -14.56
N PHE A 97 -11.70 14.89 -14.32
CA PHE A 97 -11.21 13.88 -15.25
C PHE A 97 -12.26 13.44 -16.29
N PRO A 98 -12.00 13.55 -17.61
CA PRO A 98 -12.95 13.15 -18.64
C PRO A 98 -13.21 11.64 -18.63
N ALA A 99 -14.50 11.25 -18.62
CA ALA A 99 -14.92 9.84 -18.59
C ALA A 99 -14.40 9.04 -19.80
N ASP A 100 -14.36 9.66 -20.98
CA ASP A 100 -13.93 9.04 -22.24
C ASP A 100 -12.46 8.60 -22.22
N LEU A 101 -11.64 9.19 -21.34
CA LEU A 101 -10.23 8.84 -21.19
C LEU A 101 -10.00 7.69 -20.20
N LEU A 102 -10.99 7.37 -19.35
CA LEU A 102 -10.78 6.48 -18.20
C LEU A 102 -10.27 5.11 -18.62
N ALA A 103 -10.89 4.48 -19.61
CA ALA A 103 -10.48 3.16 -20.07
C ALA A 103 -9.05 3.16 -20.63
N ALA A 104 -8.72 4.13 -21.47
CA ALA A 104 -7.38 4.24 -22.07
C ALA A 104 -6.29 4.54 -21.04
N VAL A 105 -6.60 5.37 -20.04
CA VAL A 105 -5.65 5.77 -19.01
C VAL A 105 -5.46 4.68 -17.95
N SER A 106 -6.55 4.12 -17.41
CA SER A 106 -6.49 3.06 -16.39
C SER A 106 -5.85 1.76 -16.90
N ALA A 107 -5.85 1.51 -18.21
CA ALA A 107 -5.11 0.39 -18.81
C ALA A 107 -3.59 0.49 -18.60
N ASN A 108 -3.07 1.68 -18.26
CA ASN A 108 -1.67 1.92 -17.94
C ASN A 108 -1.47 2.25 -16.45
N ASP A 109 -2.44 1.88 -15.60
CA ASP A 109 -2.31 2.04 -14.15
C ASP A 109 -1.03 1.35 -13.64
N ILE A 110 -0.30 2.02 -12.75
CA ILE A 110 1.00 1.56 -12.24
C ILE A 110 0.89 0.17 -11.60
N TYR A 111 -0.25 -0.17 -11.00
CA TYR A 111 -0.52 -1.49 -10.41
C TYR A 111 -0.92 -2.56 -11.44
N GLU A 112 -1.20 -2.16 -12.68
CA GLU A 112 -1.49 -3.04 -13.81
C GLU A 112 -0.26 -3.31 -14.69
N LEU A 113 0.85 -2.60 -14.47
CA LEU A 113 2.11 -2.77 -15.20
C LEU A 113 2.83 -4.09 -14.86
N PRO A 114 3.76 -4.54 -15.75
CA PRO A 114 4.68 -5.63 -15.44
C PRO A 114 5.42 -5.41 -14.10
N PHE A 115 5.66 -6.50 -13.36
CA PHE A 115 6.21 -6.46 -12.00
C PHE A 115 7.48 -5.58 -11.86
N ALA A 116 8.46 -5.78 -12.74
CA ALA A 116 9.71 -5.02 -12.72
C ALA A 116 9.49 -3.50 -12.91
N GLN A 117 8.53 -3.13 -13.76
CA GLN A 117 8.20 -1.74 -14.03
C GLN A 117 7.44 -1.09 -12.86
N ASN A 118 6.47 -1.80 -12.27
CA ASN A 118 5.81 -1.38 -11.04
C ASN A 118 6.85 -1.12 -9.93
N ARG A 119 7.72 -2.10 -9.66
CA ARG A 119 8.78 -1.98 -8.66
C ARG A 119 9.67 -0.77 -8.90
N ALA A 120 10.11 -0.53 -10.13
CA ALA A 120 10.94 0.63 -10.45
C ALA A 120 10.23 1.96 -10.15
N LEU A 121 8.96 2.10 -10.52
CA LEU A 121 8.19 3.33 -10.30
C LEU A 121 7.90 3.59 -8.82
N ILE A 122 7.52 2.55 -8.09
CA ILE A 122 7.20 2.65 -6.66
C ILE A 122 8.47 2.94 -5.86
N THR A 123 9.56 2.20 -6.09
CA THR A 123 10.84 2.46 -5.39
C THR A 123 11.37 3.87 -5.65
N ASN A 124 11.24 4.41 -6.87
CA ASN A 124 11.57 5.80 -7.17
C ASN A 124 10.71 6.80 -6.37
N ARG A 125 9.41 6.49 -6.20
CA ARG A 125 8.48 7.32 -5.43
C ARG A 125 8.83 7.31 -3.94
N TRP A 126 9.15 6.15 -3.38
CA TRP A 126 9.64 5.98 -2.02
C TRP A 126 10.97 6.73 -1.79
N ARG A 127 11.92 6.70 -2.73
CA ARG A 127 13.18 7.48 -2.64
C ARG A 127 12.91 8.97 -2.58
N SER A 128 12.07 9.45 -3.50
CA SER A 128 11.70 10.87 -3.54
C SER A 128 10.96 11.30 -2.26
N PHE A 129 10.13 10.43 -1.68
CA PHE A 129 9.53 10.67 -0.37
C PHE A 129 10.58 10.75 0.74
N ALA A 130 11.48 9.76 0.83
CA ALA A 130 12.51 9.72 1.87
C ALA A 130 13.39 10.96 1.86
N GLU A 131 13.83 11.40 0.68
CA GLU A 131 14.59 12.64 0.51
C GLU A 131 13.83 13.88 1.00
N ARG A 132 12.56 14.03 0.58
CA ARG A 132 11.71 15.16 1.01
C ARG A 132 11.41 15.13 2.51
N ALA A 133 11.17 13.94 3.06
CA ALA A 133 10.90 13.77 4.47
C ALA A 133 12.15 14.09 5.31
N MET A 134 13.35 13.68 4.86
CA MET A 134 14.61 14.03 5.54
C MET A 134 14.90 15.53 5.54
N GLY A 135 14.69 16.21 4.40
CA GLY A 135 14.94 17.66 4.27
C GLY A 135 13.80 18.56 4.74
N GLY A 136 12.62 18.00 5.02
CA GLY A 136 11.43 18.75 5.40
C GLY A 136 11.31 19.00 6.91
N PRO A 137 10.18 19.61 7.34
CA PRO A 137 9.88 19.80 8.76
C PRO A 137 9.93 18.48 9.54
N ASP A 138 10.11 18.59 10.85
CA ASP A 138 10.10 17.44 11.75
C ASP A 138 8.65 16.94 11.98
N ASN A 139 8.14 16.19 11.00
CA ASN A 139 6.85 15.50 11.07
C ASN A 139 7.08 14.00 11.04
N THR A 140 6.34 13.26 11.88
CA THR A 140 6.18 11.81 11.76
C THR A 140 5.17 11.49 10.67
N PHE A 141 5.46 10.51 9.83
CA PHE A 141 4.55 9.99 8.81
C PHE A 141 4.02 8.63 9.26
N VAL A 142 2.70 8.44 9.26
CA VAL A 142 2.05 7.15 9.56
C VAL A 142 1.47 6.63 8.26
N PHE A 143 2.02 5.54 7.73
CA PHE A 143 1.53 4.90 6.51
C PHE A 143 0.80 3.61 6.85
N GLU A 144 -0.35 3.42 6.22
CA GLU A 144 -1.13 2.20 6.28
C GLU A 144 -0.99 1.43 4.96
N CYS A 145 -0.71 0.13 5.03
CA CYS A 145 -0.89 -0.83 3.93
C CYS A 145 -0.05 -0.64 2.66
N CYS A 146 1.08 0.07 2.65
CA CYS A 146 1.84 0.32 1.42
C CYS A 146 3.26 -0.27 1.38
N PHE A 147 3.82 -0.71 2.52
CA PHE A 147 5.20 -1.16 2.63
C PHE A 147 5.38 -2.66 2.40
N ILE A 148 4.57 -3.51 3.05
CA ILE A 148 4.57 -4.97 2.82
C ILE A 148 3.38 -5.34 1.94
N GLN A 149 2.19 -4.84 2.27
CA GLN A 149 0.97 -5.25 1.60
C GLN A 149 1.01 -5.03 0.08
N ASN A 150 1.44 -3.87 -0.40
CA ASN A 150 1.43 -3.57 -1.83
C ASN A 150 2.46 -4.38 -2.63
N PRO A 151 3.74 -4.46 -2.23
CA PRO A 151 4.70 -5.36 -2.88
C PRO A 151 4.26 -6.82 -2.91
N VAL A 152 3.71 -7.34 -1.82
CA VAL A 152 3.22 -8.73 -1.77
C VAL A 152 1.99 -8.93 -2.64
N THR A 153 1.07 -7.97 -2.67
CA THR A 153 -0.13 -8.04 -3.52
C THR A 153 0.26 -8.01 -5.01
N VAL A 154 1.15 -7.11 -5.42
CA VAL A 154 1.58 -7.04 -6.83
C VAL A 154 2.46 -8.23 -7.22
N GLY A 155 3.43 -8.59 -6.40
CA GLY A 155 4.35 -9.68 -6.71
C GLY A 155 3.68 -11.04 -6.65
N MET A 156 3.22 -11.46 -5.47
CA MET A 156 2.69 -12.79 -5.24
C MET A 156 1.27 -12.95 -5.82
N ILE A 157 0.36 -12.04 -5.51
CA ILE A 157 -1.06 -12.23 -5.83
C ILE A 157 -1.34 -11.94 -7.31
N LYS A 158 -0.83 -10.83 -7.84
CA LYS A 158 -1.08 -10.44 -9.23
C LYS A 158 -0.20 -11.19 -10.22
N HIS A 159 1.11 -11.18 -10.02
CA HIS A 159 2.07 -11.71 -11.01
C HIS A 159 2.56 -13.13 -10.72
N GLY A 160 2.35 -13.68 -9.51
CA GLY A 160 2.83 -15.03 -9.16
C GLY A 160 4.36 -15.10 -9.00
N GLU A 161 5.00 -13.98 -8.69
CA GLU A 161 6.45 -13.88 -8.58
C GLU A 161 7.00 -14.73 -7.43
N ALA A 162 8.25 -15.17 -7.58
CA ALA A 162 8.92 -15.98 -6.58
C ALA A 162 9.01 -15.23 -5.22
N PRO A 163 8.85 -15.92 -4.07
CA PRO A 163 8.95 -15.31 -2.74
C PRO A 163 10.20 -14.43 -2.53
N GLY A 164 11.36 -14.86 -3.06
CA GLY A 164 12.61 -14.10 -2.98
C GLY A 164 12.57 -12.77 -3.74
N GLU A 165 11.90 -12.70 -4.90
CA GLU A 165 11.75 -11.47 -5.67
C GLU A 165 10.87 -10.47 -4.91
N VAL A 166 9.76 -10.94 -4.35
CA VAL A 166 8.86 -10.12 -3.52
C VAL A 166 9.56 -9.63 -2.24
N ALA A 167 10.28 -10.50 -1.55
CA ALA A 167 11.04 -10.12 -0.35
C ALA A 167 12.14 -9.11 -0.68
N SER A 168 12.84 -9.27 -1.81
CA SER A 168 13.86 -8.31 -2.26
C SER A 168 13.28 -6.94 -2.59
N TYR A 169 12.03 -6.88 -3.05
CA TYR A 169 11.32 -5.62 -3.29
C TYR A 169 11.06 -4.89 -1.97
N VAL A 170 10.51 -5.58 -0.96
CA VAL A 170 10.31 -4.97 0.37
C VAL A 170 11.65 -4.57 1.01
N ALA A 171 12.69 -5.38 0.86
CA ALA A 171 14.03 -5.06 1.36
C ALA A 171 14.63 -3.79 0.71
N GLU A 172 14.37 -3.56 -0.59
CA GLU A 172 14.75 -2.32 -1.25
C GLU A 172 14.01 -1.12 -0.65
N LEU A 173 12.69 -1.23 -0.45
CA LEU A 173 11.91 -0.19 0.22
C LEU A 173 12.46 0.08 1.63
N ALA A 174 12.83 -0.97 2.36
CA ALA A 174 13.37 -0.87 3.71
C ALA A 174 14.68 -0.06 3.74
N SER A 175 15.59 -0.32 2.81
CA SER A 175 16.84 0.42 2.66
C SER A 175 16.60 1.89 2.30
N ILE A 176 15.62 2.16 1.43
CA ILE A 176 15.28 3.53 1.02
C ILE A 176 14.84 4.40 2.20
N VAL A 177 14.07 3.84 3.14
CA VAL A 177 13.53 4.61 4.28
C VAL A 177 14.33 4.48 5.57
N GLU A 178 15.40 3.69 5.60
CA GLU A 178 16.27 3.55 6.77
C GLU A 178 16.68 4.91 7.38
N PRO A 179 17.04 5.96 6.61
CA PRO A 179 17.40 7.26 7.18
C PRO A 179 16.27 7.93 7.98
N LEU A 180 15.01 7.56 7.75
CA LEU A 180 13.85 8.06 8.49
C LEU A 180 13.66 7.40 9.86
N ASN A 181 14.55 6.49 10.26
CA ASN A 181 14.44 5.71 11.49
C ASN A 181 13.04 5.06 11.64
N PRO A 182 12.61 4.22 10.69
CA PRO A 182 11.24 3.74 10.64
C PRO A 182 10.91 2.78 11.80
N LEU A 183 9.64 2.80 12.21
CA LEU A 183 9.03 1.82 13.11
C LEU A 183 7.93 1.04 12.37
N LEU A 184 8.10 -0.27 12.22
CA LEU A 184 7.04 -1.15 11.73
C LEU A 184 6.19 -1.67 12.89
N LEU A 185 4.88 -1.48 12.81
CA LEU A 185 3.89 -2.16 13.63
C LEU A 185 3.13 -3.15 12.73
N TYR A 186 3.38 -4.44 12.94
CA TYR A 186 2.66 -5.50 12.24
C TYR A 186 1.44 -5.92 13.08
N VAL A 187 0.25 -5.78 12.51
CA VAL A 187 -1.01 -6.10 13.18
C VAL A 187 -1.37 -7.55 12.91
N ASP A 188 -1.16 -8.39 13.92
CA ASP A 188 -1.36 -9.83 13.87
C ASP A 188 -2.74 -10.25 14.40
N GLN A 189 -3.16 -11.45 13.98
CA GLN A 189 -4.39 -12.13 14.38
C GLN A 189 -4.08 -13.61 14.57
N ASP A 190 -4.42 -14.18 15.72
CA ASP A 190 -4.15 -15.59 16.03
C ASP A 190 -4.88 -16.50 15.02
N ASP A 191 -6.16 -16.21 14.81
CA ASP A 191 -7.04 -16.92 13.89
C ASP A 191 -7.32 -16.10 12.62
N LEU A 192 -6.55 -16.43 11.57
CA LEU A 192 -6.68 -15.80 10.26
C LEU A 192 -8.04 -16.10 9.61
N ASP A 193 -8.51 -17.34 9.70
CA ASP A 193 -9.80 -17.74 9.13
C ASP A 193 -10.92 -16.90 9.76
N HIS A 194 -10.97 -16.86 11.09
CA HIS A 194 -11.95 -16.07 11.83
C HIS A 194 -11.90 -14.58 11.45
N SER A 195 -10.71 -13.96 11.49
CA SER A 195 -10.55 -12.54 11.21
C SER A 195 -10.94 -12.17 9.77
N PHE A 196 -10.63 -13.03 8.79
CA PHE A 196 -11.02 -12.79 7.40
C PHE A 196 -12.52 -13.00 7.17
N ARG A 197 -13.12 -14.06 7.72
CA ARG A 197 -14.57 -14.27 7.63
C ARG A 197 -15.36 -13.15 8.30
N LYS A 198 -14.87 -12.63 9.43
CA LYS A 198 -15.43 -11.43 10.05
C LYS A 198 -15.40 -10.24 9.09
N ALA A 199 -14.25 -9.98 8.44
CA ALA A 199 -14.14 -8.89 7.48
C ALA A 199 -15.08 -9.06 6.27
N VAL A 200 -15.30 -10.30 5.80
CA VAL A 200 -16.28 -10.61 4.75
C VAL A 200 -17.71 -10.32 5.21
N ALA A 201 -18.04 -10.64 6.46
CA ALA A 201 -19.39 -10.40 7.02
C ALA A 201 -19.68 -8.91 7.27
N GLU A 202 -18.67 -8.11 7.62
CA GLU A 202 -18.82 -6.68 7.94
C GLU A 202 -18.82 -5.75 6.72
N ARG A 203 -18.42 -6.24 5.54
CA ARG A 203 -18.24 -5.43 4.33
C ARG A 203 -19.31 -5.72 3.27
N PRO A 204 -19.53 -4.78 2.32
CA PRO A 204 -20.45 -5.01 1.21
C PRO A 204 -20.07 -6.26 0.42
N LYS A 205 -21.06 -6.96 -0.13
CA LYS A 205 -20.86 -8.19 -0.89
C LYS A 205 -19.90 -7.99 -2.08
N GLU A 206 -20.00 -6.84 -2.73
CA GLU A 206 -19.18 -6.46 -3.89
C GLU A 206 -17.69 -6.38 -3.52
N TRP A 207 -17.39 -5.97 -2.28
CA TRP A 207 -16.02 -5.99 -1.77
C TRP A 207 -15.50 -7.42 -1.65
N ALA A 208 -16.28 -8.32 -1.04
CA ALA A 208 -15.87 -9.71 -0.85
C ALA A 208 -15.71 -10.44 -2.19
N ASP A 209 -16.68 -10.27 -3.11
CA ASP A 209 -16.64 -10.88 -4.44
C ASP A 209 -15.42 -10.38 -5.25
N GLY A 210 -15.17 -9.07 -5.25
CA GLY A 210 -14.01 -8.48 -5.92
C GLY A 210 -12.68 -8.93 -5.31
N PHE A 211 -12.60 -8.98 -3.98
CA PHE A 211 -11.41 -9.44 -3.27
C PHE A 211 -11.10 -10.91 -3.59
N MET A 212 -12.09 -11.80 -3.49
CA MET A 212 -11.92 -13.22 -3.82
C MET A 212 -11.50 -13.40 -5.27
N ALA A 213 -12.18 -12.76 -6.22
CA ALA A 213 -11.84 -12.83 -7.64
C ALA A 213 -10.38 -12.38 -7.90
N TYR A 214 -9.95 -11.28 -7.29
CA TYR A 214 -8.59 -10.77 -7.43
C TYR A 214 -7.54 -11.70 -6.81
N TYR A 215 -7.82 -12.34 -5.68
CA TYR A 215 -6.87 -13.21 -4.98
C TYR A 215 -6.77 -14.61 -5.56
N THR A 216 -7.84 -15.10 -6.20
CA THR A 216 -7.88 -16.48 -6.70
C THR A 216 -7.75 -16.58 -8.22
N GLY A 217 -8.08 -15.53 -8.97
CA GLY A 217 -8.12 -15.56 -10.45
C GLY A 217 -6.79 -15.32 -11.17
N GLN A 218 -5.71 -15.02 -10.43
CA GLN A 218 -4.42 -14.60 -10.99
C GLN A 218 -3.26 -15.05 -10.09
N GLY A 219 -2.02 -14.84 -10.58
CA GLY A 219 -0.76 -15.17 -9.91
C GLY A 219 -0.82 -16.46 -9.09
N TYR A 220 -0.42 -16.36 -7.82
CA TYR A 220 -0.38 -17.48 -6.89
C TYR A 220 -1.71 -18.24 -6.78
N GLY A 221 -2.83 -17.52 -6.67
CA GLY A 221 -4.14 -18.13 -6.48
C GLY A 221 -4.52 -19.04 -7.65
N ARG A 222 -4.35 -18.56 -8.88
CA ARG A 222 -4.62 -19.31 -10.10
C ARG A 222 -3.69 -20.51 -10.25
N GLU A 223 -2.40 -20.33 -9.99
CA GLU A 223 -1.38 -21.39 -10.10
C GLU A 223 -1.63 -22.55 -9.13
N HIS A 224 -2.25 -22.28 -7.98
CA HIS A 224 -2.53 -23.26 -6.94
C HIS A 224 -3.99 -23.75 -6.92
N GLY A 225 -4.76 -23.42 -7.97
CA GLY A 225 -6.17 -23.82 -8.11
C GLY A 225 -7.04 -23.37 -6.94
N CYS A 226 -6.76 -22.18 -6.39
CA CYS A 226 -7.57 -21.61 -5.33
C CYS A 226 -8.84 -21.01 -5.93
N GLU A 227 -9.99 -21.20 -5.27
CA GLU A 227 -11.27 -20.63 -5.69
C GLU A 227 -12.14 -20.29 -4.48
N GLY A 228 -12.95 -19.23 -4.61
CA GLY A 228 -13.91 -18.80 -3.60
C GLY A 228 -13.28 -18.47 -2.25
N LEU A 229 -14.08 -18.55 -1.19
CA LEU A 229 -13.68 -18.16 0.16
C LEU A 229 -12.55 -19.05 0.71
N GLU A 230 -12.69 -20.37 0.61
CA GLU A 230 -11.68 -21.32 1.11
C GLU A 230 -10.37 -21.22 0.33
N GLY A 231 -10.43 -21.03 -0.98
CA GLY A 231 -9.25 -20.74 -1.79
C GLY A 231 -8.58 -19.44 -1.38
N THR A 232 -9.37 -18.39 -1.10
CA THR A 232 -8.84 -17.11 -0.63
C THR A 232 -8.11 -17.25 0.71
N ILE A 233 -8.67 -18.02 1.65
CA ILE A 233 -8.03 -18.31 2.95
C ILE A 233 -6.69 -19.02 2.74
N ARG A 234 -6.62 -20.03 1.86
CA ARG A 234 -5.34 -20.70 1.51
C ARG A 234 -4.30 -19.74 0.93
N VAL A 235 -4.72 -18.80 0.09
CA VAL A 235 -3.83 -17.75 -0.45
C VAL A 235 -3.34 -16.84 0.68
N LEU A 236 -4.22 -16.45 1.60
CA LEU A 236 -3.86 -15.61 2.74
C LEU A 236 -2.92 -16.31 3.73
N GLU A 237 -3.04 -17.63 3.92
CA GLU A 237 -2.07 -18.41 4.70
C GLU A 237 -0.69 -18.44 4.04
N ALA A 238 -0.63 -18.61 2.72
CA ALA A 238 0.62 -18.54 1.98
C ALA A 238 1.25 -17.15 2.06
N ARG A 239 0.41 -16.11 1.96
CA ARG A 239 0.82 -14.73 2.14
C ARG A 239 1.34 -14.47 3.56
N ARG A 240 0.68 -14.99 4.61
CA ARG A 240 1.14 -14.88 6.01
C ARG A 240 2.55 -15.44 6.19
N ARG A 241 2.86 -16.59 5.57
CA ARG A 241 4.20 -17.19 5.62
C ARG A 241 5.24 -16.29 4.96
N LEU A 242 4.95 -15.77 3.77
CA LEU A 242 5.85 -14.83 3.09
C LEU A 242 6.03 -13.53 3.88
N GLU A 243 4.96 -12.95 4.42
CA GLU A 243 5.04 -11.74 5.23
C GLU A 243 5.82 -11.97 6.53
N ALA A 244 5.77 -13.16 7.14
CA ALA A 244 6.59 -13.51 8.29
C ALA A 244 8.09 -13.56 7.93
N ASP A 245 8.47 -14.18 6.81
CA ASP A 245 9.86 -14.19 6.34
C ASP A 245 10.37 -12.77 6.04
N ILE A 246 9.53 -11.96 5.39
CA ILE A 246 9.80 -10.53 5.14
C ILE A 246 9.96 -9.78 6.46
N TYR A 247 9.03 -9.96 7.41
CA TYR A 247 9.05 -9.32 8.71
C TYR A 247 10.38 -9.59 9.43
N GLU A 248 10.82 -10.85 9.49
CA GLU A 248 12.09 -11.23 10.13
C GLU A 248 13.31 -10.59 9.46
N SER A 249 13.28 -10.38 8.14
CA SER A 249 14.38 -9.76 7.39
C SER A 249 14.55 -8.25 7.60
N ILE A 250 13.52 -7.55 8.12
CA ILE A 250 13.54 -6.09 8.25
C ILE A 250 14.57 -5.63 9.31
N PRO A 251 15.48 -4.69 8.97
CA PRO A 251 16.63 -4.33 9.81
C PRO A 251 16.34 -3.25 10.87
N PHE A 252 15.21 -2.56 10.78
CA PHE A 252 14.86 -1.45 11.65
C PHE A 252 13.82 -1.84 12.72
N GLY A 253 13.45 -0.89 13.59
CA GLY A 253 12.53 -1.13 14.70
C GLY A 253 11.22 -1.74 14.22
N LYS A 254 10.88 -2.92 14.74
CA LYS A 254 9.64 -3.63 14.42
C LYS A 254 9.01 -4.22 15.67
N LEU A 255 7.68 -4.21 15.72
CA LEU A 255 6.88 -4.81 16.78
C LEU A 255 5.66 -5.47 16.15
N SER A 256 5.27 -6.63 16.67
CA SER A 256 3.98 -7.24 16.38
C SER A 256 3.00 -6.81 17.48
N VAL A 257 1.80 -6.40 17.07
CA VAL A 257 0.69 -6.07 17.98
C VAL A 257 -0.47 -6.99 17.66
N ASN A 258 -1.11 -7.54 18.69
CA ASN A 258 -2.12 -8.59 18.50
C ASN A 258 -3.53 -8.02 18.72
N ASN A 259 -4.34 -8.02 17.67
CA ASN A 259 -5.70 -7.48 17.72
C ASN A 259 -6.78 -8.59 17.74
N SER A 260 -6.44 -9.80 18.18
CA SER A 260 -7.35 -10.97 18.14
C SER A 260 -8.54 -10.84 19.09
N CYS A 261 -8.36 -10.11 20.20
CA CYS A 261 -9.43 -9.90 21.17
C CYS A 261 -10.48 -8.88 20.71
N PHE A 262 -10.16 -8.04 19.72
CA PHE A 262 -10.99 -6.90 19.29
C PHE A 262 -11.49 -6.02 20.45
N ASP A 263 -10.71 -5.91 21.54
CA ASP A 263 -10.99 -5.04 22.68
C ASP A 263 -10.35 -3.67 22.44
N PRO A 264 -11.15 -2.62 22.13
CA PRO A 264 -10.59 -1.32 21.77
C PRO A 264 -9.84 -0.65 22.93
N GLN A 265 -10.24 -0.90 24.18
CA GLN A 265 -9.62 -0.25 25.33
C GLN A 265 -8.27 -0.89 25.64
N ALA A 266 -8.21 -2.22 25.71
CA ALA A 266 -6.96 -2.94 25.93
C ALA A 266 -5.96 -2.68 24.79
N TYR A 267 -6.43 -2.72 23.53
CA TYR A 267 -5.59 -2.49 22.38
C TYR A 267 -5.04 -1.06 22.31
N ARG A 268 -5.86 -0.05 22.66
CA ARG A 268 -5.37 1.33 22.78
C ARG A 268 -4.31 1.47 23.87
N GLN A 269 -4.44 0.78 25.01
CA GLN A 269 -3.42 0.82 26.08
C GLN A 269 -2.09 0.21 25.63
N GLU A 270 -2.14 -0.89 24.88
CA GLU A 270 -0.94 -1.50 24.27
C GLU A 270 -0.23 -0.52 23.32
N LEU A 271 -0.98 0.09 22.39
CA LEU A 271 -0.43 1.08 21.47
C LEU A 271 0.09 2.33 22.21
N GLN A 272 -0.58 2.76 23.28
CA GLN A 272 -0.13 3.88 24.10
C GLN A 272 1.22 3.59 24.77
N ALA A 273 1.43 2.37 25.27
CA ALA A 273 2.71 1.96 25.84
C ALA A 273 3.83 1.96 24.78
N ILE A 274 3.54 1.49 23.57
CA ILE A 274 4.49 1.51 22.45
C ILE A 274 4.87 2.94 22.08
N VAL A 275 3.88 3.81 21.89
CA VAL A 275 4.11 5.21 21.55
C VAL A 275 4.91 5.90 22.66
N ALA A 276 4.60 5.67 23.93
CA ALA A 276 5.35 6.23 25.05
C ALA A 276 6.81 5.76 25.13
N ALA A 277 7.11 4.54 24.69
CA ALA A 277 8.47 3.97 24.70
C ALA A 277 9.32 4.40 23.49
N ARG A 278 8.70 4.75 22.36
CA ARG A 278 9.40 5.04 21.10
C ARG A 278 9.45 6.53 20.75
N PHE A 279 8.58 7.34 21.36
CA PHE A 279 8.42 8.77 21.08
C PHE A 279 8.40 9.62 22.36
#